data_AF-A0A8S2ZWJ2-F1
#
_entry.id   AF-A0A8S2ZWJ2-F1
#
_cell.length_a   1.000
_cell.length_b   1.000
_cell.length_c   1.000
_cell.angle_alpha   90.00
_cell.angle_beta   90.00
_cell.angle_gamma   90.00
#
_symmetry.space_group_name_H-M   'P 1'
#
loop_
_entity.id
_entity.type
_entity.pdbx_description
1 polymer ?
#
loop_
_entity_poly.entity_id
_entity_poly.type
_entity_poly.pdbx_seq_one_letter_code
_entity_poly.pdbx_strand_id
1 'polypeptide(L)' 'EVPIFPADAPDQPKVDKITKDSVTLSWKKPLNDGGSKITGYIIEQRTPDSDDWAEVVEIPARDS' A
#
# COMPACT_ATOMS: atom_id res chain seq x y z
N GLU A 1 -13.98 10.56 -11.27
CA GLU A 1 -13.19 10.43 -12.52
C GLU A 1 -12.87 8.97 -12.77
N VAL A 2 -12.75 8.58 -14.04
CA VAL A 2 -12.32 7.23 -14.43
C VAL A 2 -10.81 7.30 -14.70
N PRO A 3 -9.98 6.46 -14.06
CA PRO A 3 -8.53 6.44 -14.34
C PRO A 3 -8.29 6.19 -15.83
N ILE A 4 -7.43 6.99 -16.45
CA ILE A 4 -7.10 6.87 -17.88
C ILE A 4 -6.08 5.75 -18.07
N PHE A 5 -5.22 5.56 -17.07
CA PHE A 5 -4.23 4.49 -16.98
C PHE A 5 -4.17 3.95 -15.54
N PRO A 6 -3.66 2.72 -15.30
CA PRO A 6 -3.34 2.28 -13.95
C PRO A 6 -2.30 3.21 -13.33
N ALA A 7 -2.41 3.48 -12.03
CA ALA A 7 -1.37 4.18 -11.29
C ALA A 7 -0.07 3.38 -11.32
N ASP A 8 1.06 4.08 -11.25
CA ASP A 8 2.35 3.43 -11.08
C ASP A 8 2.41 2.72 -9.71
N ALA A 9 3.37 1.82 -9.54
CA ALA A 9 3.61 1.22 -8.23
C ALA A 9 4.07 2.30 -7.21
N PRO A 10 3.64 2.22 -5.94
CA PRO A 10 4.25 3.01 -4.89
C PRO A 10 5.72 2.61 -4.70
N ASP A 11 6.47 3.45 -4.00
CA ASP A 11 7.82 3.07 -3.58
C ASP A 11 7.79 1.83 -2.67
N GLN A 12 8.89 1.10 -2.66
CA GLN A 12 9.05 -0.04 -1.75
C GLN A 12 8.75 0.39 -0.29
N PRO A 13 7.86 -0.32 0.41
CA PRO A 13 7.53 0.02 1.79
C PRO A 13 8.74 -0.16 2.69
N LYS A 14 8.96 0.82 3.55
CA LYS A 14 10.00 0.84 4.57
C LYS A 14 9.41 0.47 5.91
N VAL A 15 10.16 -0.31 6.67
CA VAL A 15 9.79 -0.66 8.05
C VAL A 15 10.27 0.43 8.98
N ASP A 16 9.33 1.14 9.60
CA ASP A 16 9.64 2.21 10.56
C ASP A 16 9.73 1.67 11.99
N LYS A 17 8.83 0.75 12.34
CA LYS A 17 8.75 0.18 13.69
C LYS A 17 8.26 -1.26 13.66
N ILE A 18 8.83 -2.08 14.51
CA ILE A 18 8.39 -3.44 14.78
C ILE A 18 8.02 -3.52 16.27
N THR A 19 6.86 -4.08 16.56
CA THR A 19 6.45 -4.51 17.90
C THR A 19 6.21 -6.02 17.88
N LYS A 20 5.88 -6.59 19.04
CA LYS A 20 5.55 -8.02 19.13
C LYS A 20 4.37 -8.40 18.23
N ASP A 21 3.39 -7.51 18.10
CA ASP A 21 2.09 -7.82 17.50
C ASP A 21 1.77 -6.95 16.27
N SER A 22 2.66 -6.01 15.89
CA SER A 22 2.42 -5.10 14.76
C SER A 22 3.69 -4.56 14.12
N VAL A 23 3.59 -4.18 12.84
CA VAL A 23 4.64 -3.49 12.08
C VAL A 23 4.08 -2.18 11.56
N THR A 24 4.86 -1.11 11.64
CA THR A 24 4.56 0.18 11.04
C THR A 24 5.37 0.33 9.76
N LEU A 25 4.68 0.60 8.66
CA LEU A 25 5.27 0.77 7.33
C LEU A 25 5.06 2.19 6.83
N SER A 26 6.06 2.74 6.13
CA SER A 26 5.93 3.97 5.34
C SER A 26 6.33 3.72 3.89
N TRP A 27 5.60 4.32 2.96
CA TRP A 27 5.89 4.29 1.54
C TRP A 27 5.59 5.66 0.93
N LYS A 28 6.09 5.91 -0.26
CA LYS A 28 5.74 7.11 -1.02
C LYS A 28 4.67 6.77 -2.04
N LYS A 29 3.81 7.75 -2.31
CA LYS A 29 2.84 7.66 -3.39
C LYS A 29 3.55 7.45 -4.74
N PRO A 30 2.90 6.73 -5.69
CA PRO A 30 3.30 6.65 -7.09
C PRO A 30 3.62 8.01 -7.71
N LEU A 31 4.52 8.01 -8.70
CA LEU A 31 4.86 9.21 -9.46
C LEU A 31 3.68 9.69 -10.32
N ASN A 32 2.99 8.75 -10.96
CA ASN A 32 1.76 9.00 -11.71
C ASN A 32 0.61 8.19 -11.12
N ASP A 33 -0.51 8.86 -10.86
CA ASP A 33 -1.73 8.26 -10.35
C ASP A 33 -2.69 7.78 -11.46
N GLY A 34 -2.20 7.76 -12.72
CA GLY A 34 -3.00 7.33 -13.86
C GLY A 34 -4.09 8.32 -14.29
N GLY A 35 -4.05 9.56 -13.77
CA GLY A 35 -5.01 10.61 -14.08
C GLY A 35 -6.24 10.62 -13.15
N SER A 36 -6.17 9.94 -12.01
CA SER A 36 -7.19 10.01 -10.96
C SER A 36 -6.53 9.95 -9.60
N LYS A 37 -7.06 10.68 -8.62
CA LYS A 37 -6.55 10.65 -7.25
C LYS A 37 -6.51 9.22 -6.71
N ILE A 38 -5.43 8.87 -6.02
CA ILE A 38 -5.32 7.62 -5.28
C ILE A 38 -6.34 7.65 -4.14
N THR A 39 -7.19 6.62 -4.06
CA THR A 39 -8.25 6.52 -3.05
C THR A 39 -7.83 5.71 -1.83
N GLY A 40 -6.77 4.90 -1.95
CA GLY A 40 -6.23 4.11 -0.85
C GLY A 40 -5.09 3.19 -1.29
N TYR A 41 -4.59 2.41 -0.34
CA TYR A 41 -3.56 1.39 -0.53
C TYR A 41 -4.02 0.08 0.10
N ILE A 42 -3.79 -1.03 -0.60
CA ILE A 42 -3.96 -2.38 -0.05
C ILE A 42 -2.61 -2.85 0.46
N ILE A 43 -2.56 -3.30 1.70
CA ILE A 43 -1.36 -3.90 2.29
C ILE A 43 -1.57 -5.39 2.37
N GLU A 44 -0.68 -6.14 1.72
CA GLU A 44 -0.64 -7.58 1.78
C GLU A 44 0.52 -8.06 2.66
N GLN A 45 0.34 -9.20 3.31
CA GLN A 45 1.37 -9.88 4.09
C GLN A 45 1.45 -11.34 3.68
N ARG A 46 2.68 -11.86 3.58
CA ARG A 46 2.95 -13.29 3.48
C ARG A 46 3.61 -13.76 4.75
N THR A 47 3.07 -14.83 5.33
CA THR A 47 3.60 -15.46 6.53
C THR A 47 4.50 -16.65 6.16
N PRO A 48 5.47 -17.05 6.99
CA PRO A 48 6.38 -18.16 6.65
C PRO A 48 5.69 -19.52 6.43
N ASP A 49 4.47 -19.69 6.96
CA ASP A 49 3.62 -20.86 6.84
C ASP A 49 2.71 -20.83 5.60
N SER A 50 2.73 -19.74 4.82
CA SER A 50 1.94 -19.57 3.59
C SER A 50 2.84 -19.12 2.43
N ASP A 51 2.63 -19.73 1.26
CA ASP A 51 3.25 -19.24 0.02
C ASP A 51 2.46 -18.09 -0.63
N ASP A 52 1.22 -17.89 -0.19
CA ASP A 52 0.31 -16.86 -0.70
C ASP A 52 0.35 -15.59 0.15
N TRP A 53 0.18 -14.45 -0.53
CA TRP A 53 -0.04 -13.15 0.08
C TRP A 53 -1.51 -13.03 0.51
N ALA A 54 -1.73 -12.50 1.71
CA ALA A 54 -3.05 -12.21 2.23
C ALA A 54 -3.22 -10.70 2.45
N GLU A 55 -4.37 -10.15 2.06
CA GLU A 55 -4.73 -8.78 2.37
C GLU A 55 -4.90 -8.58 3.88
N VAL A 56 -4.20 -7.59 4.43
CA VAL A 56 -4.21 -7.27 5.86
C VAL A 56 -5.08 -6.07 6.16
N VAL A 57 -4.99 -5.03 5.33
CA VAL A 57 -5.70 -3.77 5.55
C VAL A 57 -5.82 -2.94 4.28
N GLU A 58 -6.98 -2.28 4.12
CA GLU A 58 -7.18 -1.19 3.17
C GLU A 58 -6.98 0.15 3.90
N ILE A 59 -5.98 0.92 3.49
CA ILE A 59 -5.69 2.23 4.06
C ILE A 59 -6.32 3.28 3.14
N PRO A 60 -7.40 3.97 3.56
CA PRO A 60 -7.95 5.06 2.76
C PRO A 60 -6.90 6.16 2.62
N ALA A 61 -6.76 6.70 1.41
CA ALA A 61 -5.93 7.87 1.18
C ALA A 61 -6.53 9.00 2.01
N ARG A 62 -5.83 9.42 3.06
CA ARG A 62 -6.24 10.60 3.85
C ARG A 62 -6.31 11.77 2.87
N ASP A 63 -7.50 12.35 2.72
CA ASP A 63 -7.67 13.61 2.00
C ASP A 63 -6.65 14.61 2.59
N SER A 64 -5.74 15.09 1.74
CA SER A 64 -4.65 16.01 2.12
C SER A 64 -5.15 17.39 2.47
#